data_AF-A0A8R1EFU4-F1
#
_entry.id   AF-A0A8R1EFU4-F1
#
_cell.length_a   1.000
_cell.length_b   1.000
_cell.length_c   1.000
_cell.angle_alpha   90.00
_cell.angle_beta   90.00
_cell.angle_gamma   90.00
#
_symmetry.space_group_name_H-M   'P 1'
#
loop_
_entity.id
_entity.type
_entity.pdbx_description
1 polymer ?
#
loop_
_entity_poly.entity_id
_entity_poly.type
_entity_poly.pdbx_seq_one_letter_code
_entity_poly.pdbx_strand_id
1 'polypeptide(L)'
;MKSSPHRPSIELLFKRGLGSAEIARRLQISSSTVRILRRHFAGGPFILQQDWAPSHGSRSTLAVLEAHFPGFLDKNLWPASSPDLNPMDFSVWGMLEGKIAGKVFATVDDLKAALEFRVKMWILFGF
;
A
#
# COMPACT_ATOMS: atom_id res chain seq x y z
N MET A 1 16.23 13.84 -4.35
CA MET A 1 15.46 12.61 -4.06
C MET A 1 16.33 11.40 -4.32
N LYS A 2 16.56 10.55 -3.32
CA LYS A 2 17.27 9.26 -3.53
C LYS A 2 16.35 8.30 -4.27
N SER A 3 16.90 7.50 -5.17
CA SER A 3 16.14 6.47 -5.91
C SER A 3 15.51 5.47 -4.92
N SER A 4 14.34 4.93 -5.29
CA SER A 4 13.71 3.86 -4.53
C SER A 4 14.70 2.70 -4.35
N PRO A 5 14.87 2.16 -3.14
CA PRO A 5 15.75 1.00 -2.89
C PRO A 5 15.34 -0.24 -3.68
N HIS A 6 14.11 -0.30 -4.20
CA HIS A 6 13.60 -1.38 -5.03
C HIS A 6 13.85 -1.19 -6.54
N ARG A 7 14.37 -0.03 -6.97
CA ARG A 7 14.65 0.27 -8.38
C ARG A 7 15.55 -0.77 -9.07
N PRO A 8 16.65 -1.25 -8.46
CA PRO A 8 17.50 -2.27 -9.08
C PRO A 8 16.75 -3.59 -9.30
N SER A 9 15.88 -3.97 -8.37
CA SER A 9 15.08 -5.20 -8.46
C SER A 9 14.03 -5.10 -9.56
N ILE A 10 13.37 -3.94 -9.71
CA ILE A 10 12.38 -3.71 -10.77
C ILE A 10 13.06 -3.75 -12.15
N GLU A 11 14.19 -3.07 -12.31
CA GLU A 11 14.97 -3.07 -13.56
C GLU A 11 15.48 -4.49 -13.91
N LEU A 12 15.91 -5.27 -12.93
CA LEU A 12 16.32 -6.67 -13.12
C LEU A 12 15.15 -7.55 -13.60
N LEU A 13 13.95 -7.36 -13.05
CA LEU A 13 12.78 -8.14 -13.45
C LEU A 13 12.33 -7.78 -14.88
N PHE A 14 12.41 -6.51 -15.27
CA PHE A 14 12.19 -6.10 -16.66
C PHE A 14 13.25 -6.69 -17.62
N LYS A 15 14.53 -6.66 -17.25
CA LYS A 15 15.62 -7.28 -18.05
C LYS A 15 15.46 -8.79 -18.22
N ARG A 16 14.74 -9.46 -17.30
CA ARG A 16 14.39 -10.88 -17.37
C ARG A 16 13.15 -11.17 -18.24
N GLY A 17 12.60 -10.17 -18.92
CA GLY A 17 11.46 -10.32 -19.83
C GLY A 17 10.11 -10.46 -19.12
N LEU A 18 10.03 -10.16 -17.82
CA LEU A 18 8.76 -10.21 -17.11
C LEU A 18 7.88 -9.03 -17.53
N GLY A 19 6.65 -9.33 -17.93
CA GLY A 19 5.64 -8.30 -18.17
C GLY A 19 5.31 -7.53 -16.89
N SER A 20 4.90 -6.27 -17.05
CA SER A 20 4.53 -5.37 -15.94
C SER A 20 3.59 -6.01 -14.91
N ALA A 21 2.62 -6.81 -15.36
CA ALA A 21 1.69 -7.53 -14.51
C ALA A 21 2.37 -8.60 -13.62
N GLU A 22 3.39 -9.30 -14.14
CA GLU A 22 4.16 -10.28 -13.40
C GLU A 22 5.12 -9.61 -12.41
N ILE A 23 5.67 -8.45 -12.77
CA ILE A 23 6.52 -7.65 -11.87
C ILE A 23 5.70 -7.15 -10.69
N ALA A 24 4.50 -6.61 -10.92
CA ALA A 24 3.66 -6.13 -9.83
C ALA A 24 3.06 -7.25 -8.96
N ARG A 25 2.79 -8.44 -9.52
CA ARG A 25 2.54 -9.65 -8.72
C ARG A 25 3.70 -9.94 -7.77
N ARG A 26 4.94 -9.76 -8.22
CA ARG A 26 6.16 -9.91 -7.39
C ARG A 26 6.41 -8.75 -6.45
N LEU A 27 5.87 -7.56 -6.72
CA LEU A 27 5.88 -6.38 -5.83
C LEU A 27 4.77 -6.42 -4.75
N GLN A 28 4.05 -7.55 -4.62
CA GLN A 28 3.16 -7.87 -3.51
C GLN A 28 1.78 -7.19 -3.45
N ILE A 29 1.24 -6.64 -4.55
CA ILE A 29 -0.23 -6.52 -4.64
C ILE A 29 -0.77 -7.90 -4.98
N SER A 30 -0.90 -8.75 -3.96
CA SER A 30 -1.39 -10.11 -4.14
C SER A 30 -2.80 -10.10 -4.74
N SER A 31 -3.07 -11.03 -5.67
CA SER A 31 -4.42 -11.28 -6.19
C SER A 31 -5.43 -11.53 -5.06
N SER A 32 -4.98 -12.00 -3.90
CA SER A 32 -5.81 -12.13 -2.70
C SER A 32 -6.31 -10.79 -2.17
N THR A 33 -5.49 -9.74 -2.20
CA THR A 33 -5.86 -8.39 -1.74
C THR A 33 -6.97 -7.82 -2.63
N VAL A 34 -6.83 -7.90 -3.96
CA VAL A 34 -7.86 -7.44 -4.91
C VAL A 34 -9.18 -8.20 -4.68
N ARG A 35 -9.10 -9.52 -4.47
CA ARG A 35 -10.27 -10.35 -4.18
C ARG A 35 -10.95 -9.97 -2.86
N ILE A 36 -10.18 -9.70 -1.80
CA ILE A 36 -10.70 -9.27 -0.50
C ILE A 36 -11.41 -7.93 -0.65
N LEU A 37 -10.80 -6.96 -1.35
CA LEU A 37 -11.41 -5.64 -1.58
C LEU A 37 -12.73 -5.74 -2.35
N ARG A 38 -12.76 -6.50 -3.45
CA ARG A 38 -14.01 -6.72 -4.22
C ARG A 38 -15.12 -7.33 -3.37
N ARG A 39 -14.78 -8.26 -2.47
CA ARG A 39 -15.74 -8.85 -1.53
C ARG A 39 -16.20 -7.84 -0.48
N HIS A 40 -15.28 -7.04 0.07
CA HIS A 40 -15.56 -6.05 1.10
C HIS A 40 -16.56 -4.99 0.60
N PHE A 41 -16.35 -4.49 -0.62
CA PHE A 41 -17.27 -3.53 -1.24
C PHE A 41 -18.50 -4.18 -1.91
N ALA A 42 -18.74 -5.48 -1.70
CA ALA A 42 -19.85 -6.24 -2.29
C ALA A 42 -19.99 -6.08 -3.83
N GLY A 43 -18.85 -5.93 -4.53
CA GLY A 43 -18.81 -5.66 -5.97
C GLY A 43 -19.14 -4.22 -6.38
N GLY A 44 -19.43 -3.32 -5.43
CA GLY A 44 -19.61 -1.89 -5.67
C GLY A 44 -18.32 -1.17 -6.09
N PRO A 45 -18.43 0.05 -6.62
CA PRO A 45 -17.27 0.83 -7.07
C PRO A 45 -16.43 1.30 -5.87
N PHE A 46 -15.12 1.30 -6.03
CA PHE A 46 -14.18 1.88 -5.08
C PHE A 46 -13.00 2.50 -5.85
N ILE A 47 -12.29 3.43 -5.21
CA ILE A 47 -11.13 4.09 -5.81
C ILE A 47 -9.94 3.82 -4.90
N LEU A 48 -8.82 3.41 -5.49
CA LEU A 48 -7.56 3.32 -4.76
C LEU A 48 -6.92 4.70 -4.63
N GLN A 49 -6.60 5.09 -3.40
CA GLN A 49 -5.75 6.23 -3.10
C GLN A 49 -4.36 5.74 -2.69
N GLN A 50 -3.32 6.36 -3.25
CA GLN A 50 -1.91 6.20 -2.85
C GLN A 50 -1.17 7.52 -3.09
N ASP A 51 -0.05 7.72 -2.41
CA ASP A 51 0.83 8.84 -2.69
C ASP A 51 1.57 8.63 -4.02
N TRP A 52 1.89 9.71 -4.73
CA TRP A 52 2.58 9.62 -6.03
C TRP A 52 4.10 9.57 -5.91
N ALA A 53 4.62 8.82 -4.93
CA ALA A 53 6.05 8.52 -4.89
C ALA A 53 6.50 7.85 -6.21
N PRO A 54 7.76 7.99 -6.64
CA PRO A 54 8.20 7.54 -7.96
C PRO A 54 7.89 6.06 -8.29
N SER A 55 7.84 5.18 -7.29
CA SER A 55 7.43 3.77 -7.47
C SER A 55 5.94 3.61 -7.79
N HIS A 56 5.08 4.42 -7.18
CA HIS A 56 3.63 4.40 -7.39
C HIS A 56 3.26 4.90 -8.80
N GLY A 57 4.02 5.87 -9.33
CA GLY A 57 3.87 6.36 -10.70
C GLY A 57 4.63 5.62 -11.78
N SER A 58 5.27 4.48 -11.46
CA SER A 58 5.98 3.70 -12.47
C SER A 58 5.03 3.05 -13.47
N ARG A 59 5.45 2.89 -14.74
CA ARG A 59 4.65 2.21 -15.77
C ARG A 59 4.20 0.81 -15.35
N SER A 60 5.05 0.08 -14.63
CA SER A 60 4.72 -1.24 -14.09
C SER A 60 3.57 -1.20 -13.09
N THR A 61 3.57 -0.22 -12.18
CA THR A 61 2.53 -0.08 -11.16
C THR A 61 1.21 0.32 -11.81
N LEU A 62 1.23 1.32 -12.70
CA LEU A 62 0.02 1.79 -13.38
C LEU A 62 -0.69 0.68 -14.17
N ALA A 63 0.07 -0.14 -14.91
CA ALA A 63 -0.48 -1.27 -15.66
C ALA A 63 -1.26 -2.26 -14.77
N VAL A 64 -0.89 -2.37 -13.48
CA VAL A 64 -1.57 -3.25 -12.53
C VAL A 64 -2.75 -2.58 -11.86
N LEU A 65 -2.67 -1.28 -11.61
CA LEU A 65 -3.83 -0.54 -11.14
C LEU A 65 -4.96 -0.58 -12.17
N GLU A 66 -4.65 -0.31 -13.44
CA GLU A 66 -5.59 -0.37 -14.57
C GLU A 66 -6.20 -1.77 -14.74
N ALA A 67 -5.42 -2.84 -14.56
CA ALA A 67 -5.91 -4.21 -14.76
C ALA A 67 -6.79 -4.73 -13.60
N HIS A 68 -6.59 -4.24 -12.37
CA HIS A 68 -7.16 -4.88 -11.18
C HIS A 68 -8.17 -4.02 -10.41
N PHE A 69 -8.03 -2.69 -10.47
CA PHE A 69 -8.84 -1.76 -9.71
C PHE A 69 -9.87 -1.06 -10.59
N PRO A 70 -11.11 -0.85 -10.10
CA PRO A 70 -12.13 -0.13 -10.88
C PRO A 70 -11.82 1.36 -11.04
N GLY A 71 -10.92 1.92 -10.21
CA GLY A 71 -10.37 3.26 -10.35
C GLY A 71 -9.25 3.52 -9.34
N PHE A 72 -8.44 4.54 -9.60
CA PHE A 72 -7.43 5.05 -8.68
C PHE A 72 -7.25 6.56 -8.86
N LEU A 73 -6.80 7.27 -7.83
CA LEU A 73 -6.55 8.71 -7.92
C LEU A 73 -5.29 8.99 -8.75
N ASP A 74 -5.49 9.58 -9.92
CA ASP A 74 -4.40 9.97 -10.83
C ASP A 74 -3.48 11.03 -10.22
N LYS A 75 -2.25 11.13 -10.74
CA LYS A 75 -1.22 12.08 -10.28
C LYS A 75 -1.67 13.54 -10.39
N ASN A 76 -2.58 13.82 -11.31
CA ASN A 76 -3.09 15.16 -11.53
C ASN A 76 -4.21 15.52 -10.53
N LEU A 77 -4.79 14.51 -9.87
CA LEU A 77 -5.83 14.69 -8.85
C LEU A 77 -5.25 14.69 -7.43
N TRP A 78 -4.08 14.06 -7.24
CA TRP A 78 -3.41 14.00 -5.95
C TRP A 78 -2.33 15.09 -5.83
N PRO A 79 -2.47 16.07 -4.92
CA PRO A 79 -1.46 17.11 -4.74
C PRO A 79 -0.14 16.54 -4.19
N ALA A 80 0.97 17.07 -4.69
CA ALA A 80 2.30 16.66 -4.23
C ALA A 80 2.55 17.16 -2.80
N SER A 81 3.24 16.35 -1.99
CA SER A 81 3.60 16.68 -0.61
C SER A 81 2.40 16.98 0.31
N SER A 82 1.29 16.26 0.13
CA SER A 82 0.08 16.41 0.96
C SER A 82 -0.19 15.19 1.85
N PRO A 83 0.65 14.94 2.88
CA PRO A 83 0.41 13.87 3.84
C PRO A 83 -0.86 14.11 4.68
N ASP A 84 -1.27 15.37 4.84
CA ASP A 84 -2.50 15.78 5.51
C ASP A 84 -3.77 15.27 4.82
N LEU A 85 -3.71 15.03 3.50
CA LEU A 85 -4.83 14.47 2.74
C LEU A 85 -4.81 12.93 2.69
N ASN A 86 -3.71 12.29 3.09
CA ASN A 86 -3.58 10.84 3.11
C ASN A 86 -4.02 10.30 4.48
N PRO A 87 -5.15 9.56 4.59
CA PRO A 87 -5.59 9.03 5.88
C PRO A 87 -4.53 8.16 6.58
N MET A 88 -3.68 7.48 5.80
CA MET A 88 -2.59 6.69 6.34
C MET A 88 -1.57 7.57 7.07
N ASP A 89 -1.13 8.66 6.46
CA ASP A 89 -0.11 9.56 7.02
C ASP A 89 -0.69 10.53 8.04
N PHE A 90 -1.87 11.10 7.77
CA PHE A 90 -2.55 12.03 8.66
C PHE A 90 -2.94 11.39 10.01
N SER A 91 -3.31 10.11 10.01
CA SER A 91 -3.94 9.50 11.19
C SER A 91 -3.43 8.09 11.51
N VAL A 92 -3.54 7.13 10.58
CA VAL A 92 -3.35 5.71 10.91
C VAL A 92 -1.94 5.43 11.43
N TRP A 93 -0.90 5.95 10.79
CA TRP A 93 0.48 5.74 11.22
C TRP A 93 0.76 6.34 12.59
N GLY A 94 0.36 7.60 12.83
CA GLY A 94 0.54 8.26 14.12
C GLY A 94 -0.19 7.54 15.26
N MET A 95 -1.40 7.03 15.00
CA MET A 95 -2.15 6.23 15.98
C MET A 95 -1.47 4.90 16.30
N LEU A 96 -0.99 4.19 15.28
CA LEU A 96 -0.29 2.92 15.48
C LEU A 96 1.02 3.13 16.24
N GLU A 97 1.80 4.13 15.86
CA GLU A 97 3.04 4.52 16.53
C GLU A 97 2.78 4.88 17.99
N GLY A 98 1.79 5.73 18.28
CA GLY A 98 1.42 6.08 19.66
C GLY A 98 1.01 4.89 20.52
N LYS A 99 0.39 3.85 19.93
CA LYS A 99 0.01 2.63 20.65
C LYS A 99 1.20 1.71 20.97
N ILE A 100 2.31 1.82 20.24
CA ILE A 100 3.54 1.03 20.46
C ILE A 100 4.68 1.84 21.07
N ALA A 101 4.54 3.16 21.14
CA ALA A 101 5.53 4.07 21.70
C ALA A 101 5.90 3.65 23.13
N GLY A 102 7.21 3.68 23.42
CA GLY A 102 7.76 3.30 24.72
C GLY A 102 7.77 1.79 25.03
N LYS A 103 7.31 0.94 24.11
CA LYS A 103 7.39 -0.52 24.26
C LYS A 103 8.64 -1.06 23.59
N VAL A 104 9.25 -2.05 24.22
CA VAL A 104 10.35 -2.83 23.64
C VAL A 104 9.79 -4.18 23.23
N PHE A 105 10.08 -4.58 22.00
CA PHE A 105 9.72 -5.87 21.45
C PHE A 105 11.00 -6.69 21.27
N ALA A 106 10.99 -7.94 21.74
CA ALA A 106 12.16 -8.80 21.66
C ALA A 106 12.43 -9.25 20.22
N THR A 107 11.37 -9.40 19.42
CA THR A 107 11.46 -9.82 18.02
C THR A 107 10.58 -8.97 17.10
N VAL A 108 10.86 -9.05 15.79
CA VAL A 108 10.01 -8.45 14.75
C VAL A 108 8.60 -9.05 14.76
N ASP A 109 8.46 -10.33 15.12
CA ASP A 109 7.16 -11.00 15.14
C ASP A 109 6.31 -10.56 16.35
N ASP A 110 6.93 -10.25 17.49
CA ASP A 110 6.23 -9.63 18.62
C ASP A 110 5.66 -8.25 18.24
N LEU A 111 6.44 -7.46 17.50
CA LEU A 111 6.00 -6.17 16.97
C LEU A 111 4.82 -6.34 15.99
N LYS A 112 4.92 -7.28 15.03
CA LYS A 112 3.83 -7.57 14.10
C LYS A 112 2.56 -8.00 14.82
N ALA A 113 2.67 -8.91 15.79
CA ALA A 113 1.53 -9.40 16.57
C ALA A 113 0.87 -8.25 17.35
N ALA A 114 1.67 -7.36 17.93
CA ALA A 114 1.16 -6.18 18.61
C ALA A 114 0.41 -5.24 17.66
N LEU A 115 0.98 -4.94 16.48
CA LEU A 115 0.34 -4.11 15.47
C LEU A 115 -0.96 -4.75 14.95
N GLU A 116 -0.95 -6.04 14.62
CA GLU A 116 -2.14 -6.77 14.18
C GLU A 116 -3.26 -6.73 15.21
N PHE A 117 -2.94 -6.98 16.48
CA PHE A 117 -3.91 -6.90 17.57
C PHE A 117 -4.52 -5.50 17.64
N ARG A 118 -3.71 -4.43 17.50
CA ARG A 118 -4.20 -3.05 17.52
C ARG A 118 -5.07 -2.69 16.33
N VAL A 119 -4.74 -3.16 15.13
CA VAL A 119 -5.55 -2.97 13.93
C VAL A 119 -6.88 -3.72 14.05
N LYS A 120 -6.85 -4.99 14.49
CA LYS A 120 -8.06 -5.81 14.71
C LYS A 120 -8.99 -5.20 15.75
N MET A 121 -8.45 -4.76 16.88
CA MET A 121 -9.22 -4.05 17.92
C MET A 121 -9.85 -2.76 17.38
N TRP A 122 -9.14 -2.02 16.53
CA TRP A 122 -9.68 -0.79 15.97
C TRP A 122 -10.87 -1.05 15.03
N ILE A 123 -10.74 -2.03 14.13
CA ILE A 123 -11.80 -2.42 13.20
C ILE A 123 -13.04 -2.95 13.93
N LEU A 124 -12.86 -3.70 15.03
CA LEU A 124 -13.97 -4.33 15.76
C LEU A 124 -14.72 -3.35 16.69
N PHE A 125 -14.03 -2.34 17.22
CA PHE A 125 -14.59 -1.48 18.27
C PHE A 125 -14.81 -0.03 17.85
N GLY A 126 -14.43 0.37 16.62
CA GLY A 126 -14.89 1.60 15.96
C GLY A 126 -14.69 2.88 16.76
N PHE A 127 -13.44 3.26 17.02
CA PHE A 127 -13.07 4.60 17.51
C PHE A 127 -12.52 5.46 16.38
#